data_AF-A0A2R6DTG6-F1
#
_entry.id   AF-A0A2R6DTG6-F1
#
_cell.length_a   1.000
_cell.length_b   1.000
_cell.length_c   1.000
_cell.angle_alpha   90.00
_cell.angle_beta   90.00
_cell.angle_gamma   90.00
#
_symmetry.space_group_name_H-M   'P 1'
#
loop_
_entity.id
_entity.type
_entity.pdbx_description
1 polymer ?
#
loop_
_entity_poly.entity_id
_entity_poly.type
_entity_poly.pdbx_seq_one_letter_code
_entity_poly.pdbx_strand_id
1 'polypeptide(L)'
;MASVSVSHMILFIASMLIAASVAGVFTDTVGQLSNAIDDQGLQVSQEVRTDIEVISDSGADGIYDGSTISLHVKNTGSETLAADGEAINVFIDGAFEPPEDVTVTLVGGASSWRPGEVVRLDLAESGLSGDVRVKVVVNGDEEVFEFRA
;
A
#
# COMPACT_ATOMS: atom_id res chain seq x y z
N MET A 1 -44.64 53.53 6.51
CA MET A 1 -44.12 52.49 7.43
C MET A 1 -44.14 51.08 6.83
N ALA A 2 -45.11 50.71 5.98
CA ALA A 2 -45.14 49.38 5.33
C ALA A 2 -43.93 49.06 4.42
N SER A 3 -43.37 50.05 3.70
CA SER A 3 -42.25 49.85 2.77
C SER A 3 -40.97 49.36 3.46
N VAL A 4 -40.67 49.86 4.67
CA VAL A 4 -39.49 49.45 5.44
C VAL A 4 -39.62 48.01 5.95
N SER A 5 -40.83 47.57 6.28
CA SER A 5 -41.08 46.18 6.71
C SER A 5 -40.88 45.17 5.58
N VAL A 6 -41.26 45.54 4.34
CA VAL A 6 -41.08 44.67 3.18
C VAL A 6 -39.60 44.48 2.86
N SER A 7 -38.80 45.56 2.89
CA SER A 7 -37.35 45.46 2.67
C SER A 7 -36.64 44.58 3.70
N HIS A 8 -37.02 44.68 4.98
CA HIS A 8 -36.46 43.82 6.04
C HIS A 8 -36.81 42.35 5.83
N MET A 9 -38.05 42.03 5.41
CA MET A 9 -38.44 40.65 5.11
C MET A 9 -37.62 40.06 3.95
N ILE A 10 -37.41 40.83 2.89
CA ILE A 10 -36.61 40.40 1.73
C ILE A 10 -35.17 40.07 2.16
N LEU A 11 -34.54 40.96 2.94
CA LEU A 11 -33.18 40.76 3.43
C LEU A 11 -33.08 39.56 4.39
N PHE A 12 -34.09 39.35 5.23
CA PHE A 12 -34.13 38.20 6.14
C PHE A 12 -34.25 36.87 5.39
N ILE A 13 -35.08 36.81 4.34
CA ILE A 13 -35.20 35.61 3.51
C ILE A 13 -33.90 35.38 2.73
N ALA A 14 -33.31 36.44 2.17
CA ALA A 14 -32.04 36.35 1.45
C ALA A 14 -30.90 35.83 2.35
N SER A 15 -30.78 36.33 3.59
CA SER A 15 -29.76 35.85 4.53
C SER A 15 -30.01 34.41 4.94
N MET A 16 -31.26 34.00 5.12
CA MET A 16 -31.61 32.62 5.46
C MET A 16 -31.28 31.64 4.33
N LEU A 17 -31.51 32.03 3.07
CA LEU A 17 -31.11 31.22 1.92
C LEU A 17 -29.58 31.08 1.83
N ILE A 18 -28.84 32.16 2.05
CA ILE A 18 -27.37 32.12 2.09
C ILE A 18 -26.90 31.21 3.22
N ALA A 19 -27.47 31.36 4.42
CA ALA A 19 -27.12 30.53 5.57
C ALA A 19 -27.39 29.04 5.31
N ALA A 20 -28.54 28.70 4.71
CA ALA A 20 -28.88 27.33 4.34
C ALA A 20 -27.89 26.74 3.32
N SER A 21 -27.49 27.51 2.30
CA SER A 21 -26.50 27.09 1.31
C SER A 21 -25.13 26.82 1.93
N VAL A 22 -24.67 27.72 2.81
CA VAL A 22 -23.37 27.55 3.52
C VAL A 22 -23.42 26.31 4.43
N ALA A 23 -24.51 26.11 5.17
CA ALA A 23 -24.69 24.93 6.00
C ALA A 23 -24.69 23.63 5.19
N GLY A 24 -25.30 23.63 3.99
CA GLY A 24 -25.28 22.51 3.07
C GLY A 24 -23.86 22.13 2.65
N VAL A 25 -23.11 23.09 2.10
CA VAL A 25 -21.71 22.86 1.66
C VAL A 25 -20.83 22.41 2.83
N PHE A 26 -21.01 23.00 4.01
CA PHE A 26 -20.23 22.62 5.19
C PHE A 26 -20.52 21.18 5.63
N THR A 27 -21.79 20.77 5.61
CA THR A 27 -22.20 19.40 5.94
C THR A 27 -21.61 18.40 4.94
N ASP A 28 -21.67 18.70 3.64
CA ASP A 28 -21.10 17.84 2.59
C ASP A 28 -19.57 17.71 2.75
N THR A 29 -18.89 18.82 3.03
CA THR A 29 -17.43 18.86 3.21
C THR A 29 -17.00 18.05 4.43
N VAL A 30 -17.71 18.20 5.55
CA VAL A 30 -17.44 17.41 6.76
C VAL A 30 -17.69 15.92 6.49
N GLY A 31 -18.76 15.56 5.77
CA GLY A 31 -19.02 14.18 5.37
C GLY A 31 -17.90 13.58 4.52
N GLN A 32 -17.41 14.33 3.52
CA GLN A 32 -16.28 13.90 2.70
C GLN A 32 -15.00 13.73 3.53
N LEU A 33 -14.72 14.67 4.44
CA LEU A 33 -13.57 14.59 5.33
C LEU A 33 -13.66 13.38 6.27
N SER A 34 -14.84 13.10 6.83
CA SER A 34 -15.05 11.92 7.69
C SER A 34 -14.75 10.63 6.94
N ASN A 35 -15.27 10.47 5.72
CA ASN A 35 -14.98 9.29 4.90
C ASN A 35 -13.48 9.17 4.60
N ALA A 36 -12.82 10.27 4.24
CA ALA A 36 -11.37 10.26 3.99
C ALA A 36 -10.54 9.88 5.23
N ILE A 37 -10.98 10.30 6.43
CA ILE A 37 -10.35 9.91 7.70
C ILE A 37 -10.55 8.41 7.97
N ASP A 38 -11.75 7.89 7.72
CA ASP A 38 -12.04 6.47 7.92
C ASP A 38 -11.19 5.60 6.97
N ASP A 39 -11.10 5.98 5.68
CA ASP A 39 -10.26 5.30 4.69
C ASP A 39 -8.77 5.35 5.07
N GLN A 40 -8.27 6.52 5.47
CA GLN A 40 -6.89 6.67 5.94
C GLN A 40 -6.63 5.82 7.19
N GLY A 41 -7.59 5.76 8.12
CA GLY A 41 -7.49 4.95 9.32
C GLY A 41 -7.39 3.46 8.99
N LEU A 42 -8.18 2.97 8.03
CA LEU A 42 -8.10 1.58 7.55
C LEU A 42 -6.76 1.28 6.88
N GLN A 43 -6.23 2.20 6.07
CA GLN A 43 -4.93 2.03 5.41
C GLN A 43 -3.78 1.97 6.41
N VAL A 44 -3.68 2.94 7.32
CA VAL A 44 -2.64 2.96 8.37
C VAL A 44 -2.74 1.74 9.26
N SER A 45 -3.95 1.28 9.54
CA SER A 45 -4.15 0.08 10.34
C SER A 45 -3.67 -1.19 9.63
N GLN A 46 -3.77 -1.27 8.30
CA GLN A 46 -3.19 -2.36 7.50
C GLN A 46 -1.67 -2.28 7.47
N GLU A 47 -1.11 -1.08 7.22
CA GLU A 47 0.33 -0.84 7.23
C GLU A 47 0.96 -1.25 8.57
N VAL A 48 0.37 -0.86 9.71
CA VAL A 48 0.87 -1.22 11.06
C VAL A 48 0.77 -2.72 11.36
N ARG A 49 -0.17 -3.44 10.72
CA ARG A 49 -0.34 -4.88 10.94
C ARG A 49 0.44 -5.73 9.95
N THR A 50 0.84 -5.15 8.82
CA THR A 50 1.74 -5.75 7.86
C THR A 50 3.16 -5.59 8.37
N ASP A 51 3.89 -6.68 8.36
CA ASP A 51 5.31 -6.72 8.67
C ASP A 51 5.81 -7.96 7.91
N ILE A 52 6.77 -7.75 7.02
CA ILE A 52 7.42 -8.79 6.24
C ILE A 52 8.92 -8.78 6.53
N GLU A 53 9.56 -9.93 6.42
CA GLU A 53 11.00 -10.06 6.61
C GLU A 53 11.59 -10.91 5.50
N VAL A 54 12.67 -10.45 4.88
CA VAL A 54 13.44 -11.28 3.92
C VAL A 54 14.35 -12.21 4.71
N ILE A 55 14.03 -13.50 4.71
CA ILE A 55 14.77 -14.54 5.46
C ILE A 55 15.85 -15.25 4.63
N SER A 56 16.10 -14.75 3.42
CA SER A 56 17.18 -15.25 2.55
C SER A 56 18.56 -14.90 3.12
N ASP A 57 19.55 -15.75 2.85
CA ASP A 57 20.96 -15.51 3.22
C ASP A 57 21.72 -14.95 2.01
N SER A 58 22.30 -13.75 2.14
CA SER A 58 23.04 -13.06 1.07
C SER A 58 24.33 -13.76 0.65
N GLY A 59 24.86 -14.66 1.48
CA GLY A 59 26.03 -15.48 1.16
C GLY A 59 25.70 -16.84 0.56
N ALA A 60 24.41 -17.19 0.39
CA ALA A 60 24.02 -18.47 -0.17
C ALA A 60 24.13 -18.48 -1.70
N ASP A 61 24.76 -19.51 -2.27
CA ASP A 61 24.94 -19.71 -3.71
C ASP A 61 23.62 -19.81 -4.52
N GLY A 62 22.47 -19.85 -3.85
CA GLY A 62 21.14 -20.02 -4.45
C GLY A 62 20.31 -18.75 -4.59
N ILE A 63 20.85 -17.57 -4.25
CA ILE A 63 20.12 -16.30 -4.36
C ILE A 63 20.00 -15.83 -5.80
N TYR A 64 21.03 -16.03 -6.62
CA TYR A 64 21.04 -15.62 -8.01
C TYR A 64 21.73 -16.68 -8.86
N ASP A 65 21.04 -17.15 -9.91
CA ASP A 65 21.56 -18.20 -10.80
C ASP A 65 22.10 -17.66 -12.15
N GLY A 66 22.16 -16.34 -12.32
CA GLY A 66 22.53 -15.65 -13.56
C GLY A 66 21.34 -15.16 -14.39
N SER A 67 20.13 -15.59 -14.05
CA SER A 67 18.88 -15.24 -14.76
C SER A 67 17.67 -15.03 -13.86
N THR A 68 17.74 -15.46 -12.60
CA THR A 68 16.64 -15.34 -11.65
C THR A 68 17.18 -15.07 -10.27
N ILE A 69 16.56 -14.11 -9.57
CA ILE A 69 16.79 -13.88 -8.14
C ILE A 69 15.72 -14.64 -7.36
N SER A 70 16.14 -15.46 -6.39
CA SER A 70 15.24 -16.24 -5.53
C SER A 70 15.30 -15.76 -4.08
N LEU A 71 14.22 -15.09 -3.63
CA LEU A 71 14.10 -14.56 -2.28
C LEU A 71 13.00 -15.27 -1.49
N HIS A 72 13.23 -15.49 -0.20
CA HIS A 72 12.22 -15.99 0.72
C HIS A 72 11.76 -14.85 1.62
N VAL A 73 10.46 -14.54 1.57
CA VAL A 73 9.85 -13.45 2.34
C VAL A 73 8.84 -14.06 3.30
N LYS A 74 9.03 -13.82 4.58
CA LYS A 74 8.18 -14.30 5.65
C LYS A 74 7.21 -13.20 6.06
N ASN A 75 5.95 -13.55 6.32
CA ASN A 75 5.01 -12.66 6.98
C ASN A 75 5.27 -12.72 8.50
N THR A 76 5.82 -11.65 9.05
CA THR A 76 6.12 -11.46 10.49
C THR A 76 5.03 -10.66 11.21
N GLY A 77 4.10 -10.08 10.45
CA GLY A 77 2.99 -9.29 10.94
C GLY A 77 1.83 -10.11 11.51
N SER A 78 0.66 -9.47 11.55
CA SER A 78 -0.54 -10.01 12.19
C SER A 78 -1.72 -10.21 11.23
N GLU A 79 -1.60 -9.72 9.99
CA GLU A 79 -2.62 -9.90 8.96
C GLU A 79 -2.21 -10.92 7.90
N THR A 80 -3.21 -11.49 7.21
CA THR A 80 -2.95 -12.39 6.08
C THR A 80 -2.75 -11.55 4.83
N LEU A 81 -1.64 -11.77 4.13
CA LEU A 81 -1.25 -11.05 2.93
C LEU A 81 -1.66 -11.83 1.68
N ALA A 82 -1.85 -11.11 0.57
CA ALA A 82 -2.05 -11.72 -0.74
C ALA A 82 -0.69 -12.23 -1.28
N ALA A 83 -0.71 -13.42 -1.88
CA ALA A 83 0.48 -14.14 -2.32
C ALA A 83 0.56 -14.19 -3.85
N ASP A 84 0.48 -13.02 -4.47
CA ASP A 84 0.52 -12.85 -5.92
C ASP A 84 1.39 -11.64 -6.29
N GLY A 85 1.83 -11.57 -7.55
CA GLY A 85 2.73 -10.52 -8.03
C GLY A 85 2.08 -9.13 -8.12
N GLU A 86 0.74 -9.03 -8.04
CA GLU A 86 0.05 -7.73 -8.04
C GLU A 86 0.06 -7.08 -6.65
N ALA A 87 0.08 -7.91 -5.60
CA ALA A 87 0.11 -7.45 -4.20
C ALA A 87 1.52 -7.10 -3.70
N ILE A 88 2.58 -7.46 -4.44
CA ILE A 88 3.97 -7.30 -4.03
C ILE A 88 4.68 -6.41 -5.04
N ASN A 89 5.14 -5.24 -4.60
CA ASN A 89 5.97 -4.38 -5.44
C ASN A 89 7.44 -4.72 -5.20
N VAL A 90 8.19 -4.96 -6.27
CA VAL A 90 9.61 -5.28 -6.18
C VAL A 90 10.42 -4.25 -6.96
N PHE A 91 11.56 -3.87 -6.41
CA PHE A 91 12.52 -3.01 -7.07
C PHE A 91 13.90 -3.62 -7.06
N ILE A 92 14.58 -3.65 -8.20
CA ILE A 92 15.98 -4.09 -8.33
C ILE A 92 16.83 -2.85 -8.65
N ASP A 93 17.77 -2.51 -7.79
CA ASP A 93 18.61 -1.30 -7.87
C ASP A 93 17.82 0.01 -8.09
N GLY A 94 16.56 0.02 -7.62
CA GLY A 94 15.64 1.14 -7.76
C GLY A 94 14.80 1.15 -9.05
N ALA A 95 15.00 0.21 -9.97
CA ALA A 95 14.09 -0.04 -11.09
C ALA A 95 12.88 -0.85 -10.59
N PHE A 96 11.68 -0.47 -11.00
CA PHE A 96 10.45 -1.20 -10.64
C PHE A 96 10.29 -2.42 -11.55
N GLU A 97 10.06 -3.57 -10.94
CA GLU A 97 9.77 -4.81 -11.66
C GLU A 97 8.27 -4.95 -11.88
N PRO A 98 7.81 -5.15 -13.12
CA PRO A 98 6.40 -5.33 -13.39
C PRO A 98 5.91 -6.66 -12.80
N PRO A 99 4.62 -6.76 -12.40
CA PRO A 99 4.06 -7.97 -11.78
C PRO A 99 4.23 -9.27 -12.60
N GLU A 100 4.37 -9.15 -13.92
CA GLU A 100 4.58 -10.28 -14.84
C GLU A 100 5.97 -10.93 -14.72
N ASP A 101 6.97 -10.19 -14.23
CA ASP A 101 8.33 -10.67 -14.01
C ASP A 101 8.56 -11.11 -12.55
N VAL A 102 7.52 -11.01 -11.70
CA VAL A 102 7.52 -11.41 -10.29
C VAL A 102 6.68 -12.67 -10.11
N THR A 103 7.35 -13.81 -9.97
CA THR A 103 6.67 -15.08 -9.66
C THR A 103 6.62 -15.29 -8.15
N VAL A 104 5.41 -15.44 -7.59
CA VAL A 104 5.18 -15.65 -6.15
C VAL A 104 4.70 -17.07 -5.92
N THR A 105 5.41 -17.82 -5.07
CA THR A 105 5.05 -19.20 -4.71
C THR A 105 4.99 -19.36 -3.20
N LEU A 106 3.85 -19.83 -2.67
CA LEU A 106 3.72 -20.20 -1.25
C LEU A 106 4.59 -21.43 -0.93
N VAL A 107 5.42 -21.30 0.08
CA VAL A 107 6.29 -22.39 0.56
C VAL A 107 5.50 -23.29 1.52
N GLY A 108 5.85 -24.57 1.59
CA GLY A 108 5.28 -25.49 2.59
C GLY A 108 3.85 -25.95 2.33
N GLY A 109 3.26 -25.63 1.16
CA GLY A 109 1.90 -26.05 0.79
C GLY A 109 0.79 -25.24 1.46
N ALA A 110 1.12 -24.07 2.01
CA ALA A 110 0.13 -23.13 2.53
C ALA A 110 -0.82 -22.65 1.42
N SER A 111 -2.08 -22.39 1.79
CA SER A 111 -3.10 -21.88 0.86
C SER A 111 -3.22 -20.35 0.86
N SER A 112 -2.51 -19.67 1.75
CA SER A 112 -2.57 -18.22 1.96
C SER A 112 -1.36 -17.76 2.77
N TRP A 113 -0.87 -16.53 2.54
CA TRP A 113 0.30 -15.99 3.23
C TRP A 113 -0.06 -15.42 4.60
N ARG A 114 -0.35 -16.32 5.54
CA ARG A 114 -0.70 -15.99 6.94
C ARG A 114 0.54 -15.57 7.74
N PRO A 115 0.37 -14.95 8.91
CA PRO A 115 1.45 -14.74 9.86
C PRO A 115 2.25 -16.02 10.11
N GLY A 116 3.56 -15.95 9.92
CA GLY A 116 4.52 -17.05 10.04
C GLY A 116 4.80 -17.81 8.74
N GLU A 117 3.95 -17.69 7.72
CA GLU A 117 4.13 -18.35 6.42
C GLU A 117 5.16 -17.61 5.55
N VAL A 118 5.74 -18.34 4.61
CA VAL A 118 6.80 -17.85 3.73
C VAL A 118 6.35 -17.96 2.28
N VAL A 119 6.61 -16.91 1.51
CA VAL A 119 6.54 -16.95 0.04
C VAL A 119 7.96 -16.94 -0.52
N ARG A 120 8.14 -17.65 -1.62
CA ARG A 120 9.30 -17.55 -2.48
C ARG A 120 8.96 -16.59 -3.61
N LEU A 121 9.79 -15.57 -3.77
CA LEU A 121 9.79 -14.65 -4.90
C LEU A 121 10.89 -15.08 -5.87
N ASP A 122 10.51 -15.35 -7.10
CA ASP A 122 11.42 -15.57 -8.22
C ASP A 122 11.29 -14.39 -9.18
N LEU A 123 12.36 -13.60 -9.30
CA LEU A 123 12.42 -12.37 -10.09
C LEU A 123 13.25 -12.63 -11.36
N ALA A 124 12.65 -12.46 -12.53
CA ALA A 124 13.31 -12.75 -13.80
C ALA A 124 14.23 -11.60 -14.24
N GLU A 125 15.45 -11.56 -13.72
CA GLU A 125 16.43 -10.51 -14.02
C GLU A 125 17.78 -11.12 -14.43
N SER A 126 18.42 -10.56 -15.47
CA SER A 126 19.60 -11.17 -16.08
C SER A 126 20.73 -10.17 -16.30
N GLY A 127 21.97 -10.64 -16.19
CA GLY A 127 23.13 -9.78 -16.43
C GLY A 127 23.46 -8.84 -15.26
N LEU A 128 22.91 -9.11 -14.07
CA LEU A 128 23.33 -8.47 -12.83
C LEU A 128 24.79 -8.78 -12.53
N SER A 129 25.50 -7.81 -11.97
CA SER A 129 26.89 -7.97 -11.55
C SER A 129 27.22 -7.04 -10.40
N GLY A 130 28.02 -7.51 -9.44
CA GLY A 130 28.42 -6.69 -8.30
C GLY A 130 27.37 -6.69 -7.20
N ASP A 131 27.29 -5.60 -6.44
CA ASP A 131 26.35 -5.48 -5.32
C ASP A 131 24.97 -5.11 -5.90
N VAL A 132 23.97 -5.94 -5.62
CA VAL A 132 22.58 -5.80 -6.07
C VAL A 132 21.70 -5.57 -4.85
N ARG A 133 20.79 -4.59 -4.97
CA ARG A 133 19.81 -4.29 -3.93
C ARG A 133 18.40 -4.57 -4.43
N VAL A 134 17.71 -5.47 -3.73
CA VAL A 134 16.30 -5.76 -3.96
C VAL A 134 15.48 -5.13 -2.83
N LYS A 135 14.50 -4.30 -3.20
CA LYS A 135 13.49 -3.81 -2.26
C LYS A 135 12.18 -4.51 -2.54
N VAL A 136 11.55 -5.05 -1.51
CA VAL A 136 10.21 -5.65 -1.55
C VAL A 136 9.27 -4.77 -0.73
N VAL A 137 8.11 -4.44 -1.28
CA VAL A 137 7.10 -3.61 -0.61
C VAL A 137 5.75 -4.28 -0.65
N VAL A 138 5.13 -4.47 0.52
CA VAL A 138 3.81 -5.09 0.67
C VAL A 138 2.97 -4.25 1.63
N ASN A 139 1.79 -3.80 1.19
CA ASN A 139 0.86 -2.98 2.00
C ASN A 139 1.49 -1.78 2.76
N GLY A 140 2.60 -1.23 2.25
CA GLY A 140 3.31 -0.09 2.84
C GLY A 140 4.54 -0.47 3.66
N ASP A 141 4.68 -1.73 4.05
CA ASP A 141 5.89 -2.24 4.68
C ASP A 141 6.98 -2.47 3.64
N GLU A 142 8.23 -2.09 3.95
CA GLU A 142 9.36 -2.12 3.03
C GLU A 142 10.52 -2.93 3.59
N GLU A 143 10.95 -3.94 2.83
CA GLU A 143 12.14 -4.72 3.14
C GLU A 143 13.21 -4.56 2.08
N VAL A 144 14.47 -4.48 2.52
CA VAL A 144 15.63 -4.31 1.64
C VAL A 144 16.60 -5.44 1.86
N PHE A 145 16.90 -6.15 0.78
CA PHE A 145 17.87 -7.22 0.76
C PHE A 145 19.01 -6.88 -0.20
N GLU A 146 20.23 -7.03 0.28
CA GLU A 146 21.45 -6.77 -0.49
C GLU A 146 22.26 -8.06 -0.62
N PHE A 147 22.68 -8.38 -1.84
CA PHE A 147 23.53 -9.52 -2.12
C PHE A 147 24.53 -9.18 -3.22
N ARG A 148 25.49 -10.07 -3.44
CA ARG A 148 26.48 -9.93 -4.50
C ARG A 148 26.23 -10.94 -5.62
N ALA A 149 25.96 -10.44 -6.82
CA ALA A 149 25.78 -11.21 -8.05
C ALA A 149 27.11 -11.61 -8.70
#